data_AF-A0A971SSX7-F1
#
_entry.id   AF-A0A971SSX7-F1
#
_cell.length_a   1.000
_cell.length_b   1.000
_cell.length_c   1.000
_cell.angle_alpha   90.00
_cell.angle_beta   90.00
_cell.angle_gamma   90.00
#
_symmetry.space_group_name_H-M   'P 1'
#
loop_
_entity.id
_entity.type
_entity.pdbx_description
1 polymer ?
#
loop_
_entity_poly.entity_id
_entity_poly.type
_entity_poly.pdbx_seq_one_letter_code
_entity_poly.pdbx_strand_id
1 'polypeptide(L)'
;MAEKRLMGEILVELGLIDEHRLRHALEIAKKKHRKLGETLIRLAYLSEDQVLGILKNLAGVPAIDMKNGVIGKAAQTVLPPDRMRELKVIPMEIRDRQAVVAFADPLNYVAVENVKFLLNRDVVPVLASEAQVEDILEHLERTGYGKKNLSLSSVKRSISSITIEEMSPSNILRLLDDPESTDLHLSLGTAPAVRTGGIFKRCRMPIVTPGIMKDFLREVMREEERRELEEKKEVEFTYLRPGVGRYRINMYYQKGGEVTVAVKKLVEDIPSLASLGLPDSLTAQLGKKGLLVVSSARGQGKDTTIAALVDRINSTRCCNIITFEDPIEYIHHHKSSNVNQRELGKDTGRDFSEIFDRVNNHDPDVLVISDIKDAFMVETAILAAQKSILVIIGLNAVDVFSAIEQLISTLSDDYMKALFSRSLLAAFAQRLIWSKSSKKRMLIWEHLLGTPRVQKFIRDDKIYYIKGQATSLKGEYFPMEESLARSIRNGLLTGDAILEEPWINQDVLRIYLER
;
A
#
# COMPACT_ATOMS: atom_id res chain seq x y z
N MET A 1 -9.54 -18.86 53.27
CA MET A 1 -10.27 -18.22 52.16
C MET A 1 -9.23 -17.80 51.14
N ALA A 2 -9.22 -18.40 49.95
CA ALA A 2 -8.23 -18.04 48.93
C ALA A 2 -8.54 -16.64 48.39
N GLU A 3 -7.53 -15.79 48.33
CA GLU A 3 -7.62 -14.41 47.82
C GLU A 3 -8.12 -14.44 46.37
N LYS A 4 -9.20 -13.70 46.09
CA LYS A 4 -9.92 -13.74 44.80
C LYS A 4 -9.11 -12.95 43.76
N ARG A 5 -8.11 -13.61 43.16
CA ARG A 5 -7.21 -13.01 42.15
C ARG A 5 -8.01 -12.49 40.94
N LEU A 6 -7.71 -11.28 40.49
CA LEU A 6 -8.41 -10.67 39.36
C LEU A 6 -7.90 -11.28 38.04
N MET A 7 -8.82 -11.52 37.09
CA MET A 7 -8.50 -12.13 35.79
C MET A 7 -7.38 -11.38 35.06
N GLY A 8 -7.31 -10.05 35.18
CA GLY A 8 -6.26 -9.24 34.58
C GLY A 8 -4.86 -9.55 35.13
N GLU A 9 -4.71 -9.76 36.43
CA GLU A 9 -3.43 -10.06 37.07
C GLU A 9 -2.93 -11.44 36.65
N ILE A 10 -3.82 -12.42 36.65
CA ILE A 10 -3.52 -13.79 36.19
C ILE A 10 -3.08 -13.81 34.72
N LEU A 11 -3.72 -12.99 33.89
CA LEU A 11 -3.37 -12.87 32.48
C LEU A 11 -1.95 -12.37 32.26
N VAL A 12 -1.50 -11.42 33.08
CA VAL A 12 -0.14 -10.87 33.04
C VAL A 12 0.87 -11.86 33.60
N GLU A 13 0.58 -12.50 34.73
CA GLU A 13 1.44 -13.52 35.33
C GLU A 13 1.66 -14.74 34.43
N LEU A 14 0.62 -15.19 33.73
CA LEU A 14 0.71 -16.29 32.77
C LEU A 14 1.41 -15.88 31.46
N GLY A 15 1.82 -14.61 31.32
CA GLY A 15 2.47 -14.09 30.11
C GLY A 15 1.56 -14.06 28.89
N LEU A 16 0.23 -14.14 29.08
CA LEU A 16 -0.75 -14.16 28.00
C LEU A 16 -1.08 -12.76 27.49
N ILE A 17 -0.88 -11.74 28.31
CA ILE A 17 -1.01 -10.34 27.96
C ILE A 17 0.02 -9.50 28.72
N ASP A 18 0.51 -8.42 28.13
CA ASP A 18 1.33 -7.44 28.85
C ASP A 18 0.47 -6.41 29.60
N GLU A 19 1.07 -5.70 30.56
CA GLU A 19 0.36 -4.69 31.37
C GLU A 19 -0.25 -3.56 30.54
N HIS A 20 0.37 -3.20 29.41
CA HIS A 20 -0.09 -2.11 28.56
C HIS A 20 -1.38 -2.51 27.82
N ARG A 21 -1.39 -3.71 27.24
CA ARG A 21 -2.57 -4.31 26.58
C ARG A 21 -3.71 -4.54 27.57
N LEU A 22 -3.40 -4.95 28.80
CA LEU A 22 -4.40 -5.09 29.86
C LEU A 22 -5.05 -3.73 30.20
N ARG A 23 -4.25 -2.68 30.40
CA ARG A 23 -4.74 -1.33 30.67
C ARG A 23 -5.67 -0.83 29.55
N HIS A 24 -5.25 -0.98 28.30
CA HIS A 24 -6.06 -0.60 27.15
C HIS A 24 -7.40 -1.38 27.09
N ALA A 25 -7.37 -2.70 27.32
CA ALA A 25 -8.58 -3.50 27.35
C ALA A 25 -9.54 -3.10 28.49
N LEU A 26 -9.00 -2.75 29.68
CA LEU A 26 -9.79 -2.28 30.82
C LEU A 26 -10.47 -0.93 30.55
N GLU A 27 -9.78 0.01 29.91
CA GLU A 27 -10.37 1.30 29.52
C GLU A 27 -11.54 1.13 28.54
N ILE A 28 -11.36 0.29 27.52
CA ILE A 28 -12.42 -0.01 26.54
C ILE A 28 -13.59 -0.72 27.21
N ALA A 29 -13.32 -1.73 28.05
CA ALA A 29 -14.33 -2.48 28.79
C ALA A 29 -15.19 -1.53 29.65
N LYS A 30 -14.55 -0.60 30.37
CA LYS A 30 -15.24 0.43 31.17
C LYS A 30 -16.06 1.38 30.31
N LYS A 31 -15.50 1.91 29.22
CA LYS A 31 -16.18 2.86 28.32
C LYS A 31 -17.39 2.25 27.60
N LYS A 32 -17.34 0.95 27.32
CA LYS A 32 -18.38 0.21 26.58
C LYS A 32 -19.29 -0.63 27.47
N HIS A 33 -19.12 -0.57 28.79
CA HIS A 33 -19.86 -1.41 29.76
C HIS A 33 -19.82 -2.91 29.42
N ARG A 34 -18.65 -3.42 29.02
CA ARG A 34 -18.43 -4.82 28.63
C ARG A 34 -17.55 -5.56 29.63
N LYS A 35 -17.62 -6.89 29.62
CA LYS A 35 -16.69 -7.73 30.39
C LYS A 35 -15.29 -7.68 29.77
N LEU A 36 -14.26 -7.84 30.61
CA LEU A 36 -12.86 -7.82 30.19
C LEU A 36 -12.57 -8.94 29.17
N GLY A 37 -13.01 -10.18 29.43
CA GLY A 37 -12.80 -11.31 28.51
C GLY A 37 -13.38 -11.08 27.10
N GLU A 38 -14.61 -10.56 27.00
CA GLU A 38 -15.22 -10.21 25.71
C GLU A 38 -14.43 -9.13 24.99
N THR A 39 -13.95 -8.14 25.73
CA THR A 39 -13.12 -7.05 25.19
C THR A 39 -11.78 -7.58 24.68
N LEU A 40 -11.15 -8.52 25.39
CA LEU A 40 -9.90 -9.16 24.99
C LEU A 40 -10.04 -9.98 23.70
N ILE A 41 -11.15 -10.68 23.53
CA ILE A 41 -11.46 -11.43 22.30
C ILE A 41 -11.67 -10.47 21.12
N ARG A 42 -12.48 -9.42 21.32
CA ARG A 42 -12.77 -8.42 20.27
C ARG A 42 -11.54 -7.64 19.83
N LEU A 43 -10.60 -7.39 20.74
CA LEU A 43 -9.31 -6.76 20.42
C LEU A 43 -8.29 -7.74 19.83
N ALA A 44 -8.65 -9.03 19.69
CA ALA A 44 -7.78 -10.13 19.31
C ALA A 44 -6.50 -10.23 20.17
N TYR A 45 -6.59 -9.82 21.44
CA TYR A 45 -5.50 -9.99 22.39
C TYR A 45 -5.42 -11.42 22.89
N LEU A 46 -6.56 -12.10 22.96
CA LEU A 46 -6.66 -13.51 23.29
C LEU A 46 -7.72 -14.16 22.42
N SER A 47 -7.51 -15.44 22.09
CA SER A 47 -8.56 -16.27 21.50
C SER A 47 -9.66 -16.58 22.51
N GLU A 48 -10.85 -16.91 22.01
CA GLU A 48 -11.98 -17.34 22.84
C GLU A 48 -11.62 -18.56 23.70
N ASP A 49 -10.88 -19.54 23.16
CA ASP A 49 -10.43 -20.73 23.88
C ASP A 49 -9.47 -20.39 25.03
N GLN A 50 -8.57 -19.42 24.84
CA GLN A 50 -7.67 -18.95 25.89
C GLN A 50 -8.45 -18.27 27.02
N VAL A 51 -9.38 -17.38 26.68
CA VAL A 51 -10.24 -16.70 27.65
C VAL A 51 -11.08 -17.69 28.45
N LEU A 52 -11.71 -18.65 27.78
CA LEU A 52 -12.49 -19.71 28.42
C LEU A 52 -11.63 -20.63 29.29
N GLY A 53 -10.41 -20.97 28.86
CA GLY A 53 -9.47 -21.76 29.65
C GLY A 53 -9.09 -21.09 30.98
N ILE A 54 -8.89 -19.78 30.97
CA ILE A 54 -8.60 -19.00 32.19
C ILE A 54 -9.83 -18.92 33.08
N LEU A 55 -10.99 -18.62 32.50
CA LEU A 55 -12.25 -18.55 33.25
C LEU A 55 -12.63 -19.91 33.85
N LYS A 56 -12.35 -21.03 33.16
CA LYS A 56 -12.47 -22.39 33.69
C LYS A 56 -11.62 -22.57 34.95
N ASN A 57 -10.35 -22.16 34.91
CA ASN A 57 -9.45 -22.26 36.06
C ASN A 57 -9.87 -21.36 37.22
N LEU A 58 -10.40 -20.16 36.91
CA LEU A 58 -10.88 -19.20 37.90
C LEU A 58 -12.20 -19.60 38.56
N ALA A 59 -13.15 -20.11 37.78
CA ALA A 59 -14.47 -20.51 38.26
C ALA A 59 -14.47 -21.92 38.85
N GLY A 60 -13.49 -22.77 38.51
CA GLY A 60 -13.45 -24.18 38.89
C GLY A 60 -14.49 -25.04 38.16
N VAL A 61 -15.05 -24.53 37.06
CA VAL A 61 -16.16 -25.15 36.31
C VAL A 61 -15.67 -25.52 34.90
N PRO A 62 -15.95 -26.73 34.38
CA PRO A 62 -15.55 -27.11 33.02
C PRO A 62 -16.19 -26.19 31.97
N ALA A 63 -15.49 -25.97 30.85
CA ALA A 63 -16.01 -25.23 29.70
C ALA A 63 -16.69 -26.17 28.69
N ILE A 64 -17.63 -25.63 27.91
CA ILE A 64 -18.33 -26.36 26.86
C ILE A 64 -17.35 -26.82 25.76
N ASP A 65 -17.46 -28.08 25.33
CA ASP A 65 -16.71 -28.60 24.18
C ASP A 65 -17.52 -28.40 22.90
N MET A 66 -17.21 -27.33 22.15
CA MET A 66 -17.89 -27.04 20.89
C MET A 66 -17.55 -28.02 19.76
N LYS A 67 -16.53 -28.87 19.89
CA LYS A 67 -16.15 -29.85 18.87
C LYS A 67 -16.93 -31.16 19.03
N ASN A 68 -17.04 -31.64 20.26
CA ASN A 68 -17.63 -32.96 20.54
C ASN A 68 -18.94 -32.91 21.33
N GLY A 69 -19.33 -31.74 21.84
CA GLY A 69 -20.52 -31.60 22.68
C GLY A 69 -21.82 -31.83 21.90
N VAL A 70 -22.81 -32.36 22.61
CA VAL A 70 -24.14 -32.65 22.07
C VAL A 70 -25.20 -32.13 23.04
N ILE A 71 -26.25 -31.50 22.49
CA ILE A 71 -27.44 -31.11 23.25
C ILE A 71 -28.56 -32.11 22.97
N GLY A 72 -28.99 -32.83 24.00
CA GLY A 72 -30.05 -33.82 23.91
C GLY A 72 -31.43 -33.19 23.64
N LYS A 73 -32.31 -33.90 22.92
CA LYS A 73 -33.68 -33.43 22.61
C LYS A 73 -34.44 -32.91 23.83
N ALA A 74 -34.39 -33.63 24.95
CA ALA A 74 -35.10 -33.26 26.18
C ALA A 74 -34.55 -31.98 26.81
N ALA A 75 -33.24 -31.71 26.67
CA ALA A 75 -32.61 -30.50 27.16
C ALA A 75 -33.03 -29.27 26.38
N GLN A 76 -33.31 -29.41 25.08
CA GLN A 76 -33.75 -28.30 24.22
C GLN A 76 -35.13 -27.76 24.61
N THR A 77 -35.98 -28.57 25.24
CA THR A 77 -37.39 -28.21 25.54
C THR A 77 -37.66 -27.93 27.01
N VAL A 78 -36.67 -28.14 27.88
CA VAL A 78 -36.84 -28.06 29.34
C VAL A 78 -36.95 -26.62 29.85
N LEU A 79 -36.44 -25.66 29.09
CA LEU A 79 -36.49 -24.23 29.41
C LEU A 79 -36.97 -23.46 28.16
N PRO A 80 -37.91 -22.49 28.29
CA PRO A 80 -38.35 -21.70 27.14
C PRO A 80 -37.20 -20.86 26.53
N PRO A 81 -37.18 -20.62 25.21
CA PRO A 81 -36.13 -19.84 24.54
C PRO A 81 -35.94 -18.44 25.12
N ASP A 82 -37.02 -17.75 25.46
CA ASP A 82 -36.96 -16.42 26.07
C ASP A 82 -36.22 -16.44 27.41
N ARG A 83 -36.42 -17.50 28.21
CA ARG A 83 -35.72 -17.70 29.48
C ARG A 83 -34.25 -18.08 29.28
N MET A 84 -33.94 -18.88 28.27
CA MET A 84 -32.56 -19.19 27.89
C MET A 84 -31.79 -17.90 27.53
N ARG A 85 -32.42 -16.99 26.76
CA ARG A 85 -31.83 -15.70 26.35
C ARG A 85 -31.70 -14.72 27.52
N GLU A 86 -32.75 -14.57 28.32
CA GLU A 86 -32.76 -13.69 29.50
C GLU A 86 -31.69 -14.08 30.52
N LEU A 87 -31.61 -15.37 30.85
CA LEU A 87 -30.66 -15.89 31.84
C LEU A 87 -29.27 -16.16 31.24
N LYS A 88 -29.14 -16.11 29.91
CA LYS A 88 -27.92 -16.42 29.13
C LYS A 88 -27.41 -17.83 29.42
N VAL A 89 -28.29 -18.81 29.27
CA VAL A 89 -28.03 -20.22 29.59
C VAL A 89 -28.53 -21.16 28.50
N ILE A 90 -27.89 -22.33 28.39
CA ILE A 90 -28.33 -23.42 27.52
C ILE A 90 -28.31 -24.74 28.31
N PRO A 91 -29.47 -25.40 28.51
CA PRO A 91 -29.48 -26.77 29.02
C PRO A 91 -28.82 -27.70 28.00
N MET A 92 -27.79 -28.42 28.44
CA MET A 92 -26.98 -29.32 27.62
C MET A 92 -27.49 -30.76 27.71
N GLU A 93 -27.67 -31.23 28.94
CA GLU A 93 -28.06 -32.60 29.26
C GLU A 93 -29.03 -32.60 30.44
N ILE A 94 -30.11 -33.39 30.35
CA ILE A 94 -31.10 -33.55 31.42
C ILE A 94 -31.12 -35.01 31.87
N ARG A 95 -31.01 -35.22 33.18
CA ARG A 95 -31.15 -36.50 33.87
C ARG A 95 -32.23 -36.38 34.96
N ASP A 96 -32.58 -37.49 35.62
CA ASP A 96 -33.70 -37.53 36.58
C ASP A 96 -33.52 -36.59 37.79
N ARG A 97 -32.29 -36.43 38.30
CA ARG A 97 -31.98 -35.58 39.47
C ARG A 97 -31.02 -34.42 39.18
N GLN A 98 -30.40 -34.40 38.01
CA GLN A 98 -29.37 -33.42 37.65
C GLN A 98 -29.55 -32.89 36.22
N ALA A 99 -29.18 -31.63 36.01
CA ALA A 99 -29.14 -30.97 34.73
C ALA A 99 -27.76 -30.35 34.50
N VAL A 100 -27.12 -30.65 33.37
CA VAL A 100 -25.91 -29.95 32.94
C VAL A 100 -26.35 -28.74 32.14
N VAL A 101 -25.96 -27.55 32.58
CA VAL A 101 -26.38 -26.28 31.96
C VAL A 101 -25.17 -25.42 31.68
N ALA A 102 -25.04 -24.98 30.43
CA ALA A 102 -24.03 -24.00 30.04
C ALA A 102 -24.48 -22.59 30.46
N PHE A 103 -23.61 -21.85 31.15
CA PHE A 103 -23.83 -20.48 31.60
C PHE A 103 -22.79 -19.55 30.97
N ALA A 104 -23.24 -18.36 30.54
CA ALA A 104 -22.34 -17.26 30.20
C ALA A 104 -21.60 -16.70 31.42
N ASP A 105 -22.16 -16.88 32.62
CA ASP A 105 -21.55 -16.51 33.90
C ASP A 105 -21.92 -17.49 35.02
N PRO A 106 -21.16 -18.59 35.20
CA PRO A 106 -21.46 -19.59 36.23
C PRO A 106 -21.23 -19.08 37.66
N LEU A 107 -20.59 -17.92 37.84
CA LEU A 107 -20.38 -17.30 39.16
C LEU A 107 -21.58 -16.43 39.58
N ASN A 108 -22.53 -16.20 38.69
CA ASN A 108 -23.79 -15.56 39.03
C ASN A 108 -24.70 -16.55 39.76
N TYR A 109 -24.53 -16.63 41.09
CA TYR A 109 -25.28 -17.53 41.95
C TYR A 109 -26.80 -17.36 41.82
N VAL A 110 -27.27 -16.12 41.59
CA VAL A 110 -28.71 -15.84 41.39
C VAL A 110 -29.22 -16.51 40.10
N ALA A 111 -28.46 -16.42 39.00
CA ALA A 111 -28.84 -17.08 37.76
C ALA A 111 -28.83 -18.62 37.90
N VAL A 112 -27.83 -19.18 38.60
CA VAL A 112 -27.74 -20.63 38.84
C VAL A 112 -28.92 -21.12 39.68
N GLU A 113 -29.26 -20.44 40.78
CA GLU A 113 -30.40 -20.80 41.63
C GLU A 113 -31.74 -20.64 40.88
N ASN A 114 -31.90 -19.60 40.07
CA ASN A 114 -33.10 -19.42 39.25
C ASN A 114 -33.29 -20.58 38.27
N VAL A 115 -32.21 -21.01 37.59
CA VAL A 115 -32.27 -22.17 36.70
C VAL A 115 -32.56 -23.45 37.48
N LYS A 116 -31.96 -23.63 38.66
CA LYS A 116 -32.23 -24.77 39.55
C LYS A 116 -33.71 -24.89 39.91
N PHE A 117 -34.32 -23.76 40.28
CA PHE A 117 -35.73 -23.65 40.59
C PHE A 117 -36.61 -23.98 39.38
N LEU A 118 -36.31 -23.38 38.21
CA LEU A 118 -37.08 -23.59 36.98
C LEU A 118 -37.02 -25.04 36.47
N LEU A 119 -35.87 -25.69 36.60
CA LEU A 119 -35.67 -27.07 36.14
C LEU A 119 -36.11 -28.12 37.18
N ASN A 120 -36.34 -27.72 38.43
CA ASN A 120 -36.60 -28.60 39.58
C ASN A 120 -35.59 -29.77 39.67
N ARG A 121 -34.31 -29.47 39.44
CA ARG A 121 -33.19 -30.43 39.40
C ARG A 121 -31.93 -29.76 39.92
N ASP A 122 -31.00 -30.53 40.45
CA ASP A 122 -29.68 -29.98 40.76
C ASP A 122 -28.96 -29.58 39.46
N VAL A 123 -28.34 -28.39 39.46
CA VAL A 123 -27.68 -27.84 38.27
C VAL A 123 -26.18 -28.02 38.39
N VAL A 124 -25.59 -28.65 37.38
CA VAL A 124 -24.14 -28.70 37.17
C VAL A 124 -23.80 -27.63 36.14
N PRO A 125 -23.20 -26.50 36.56
CA PRO A 125 -22.84 -25.44 35.62
C PRO A 125 -21.70 -25.90 34.72
N VAL A 126 -21.70 -25.39 33.49
CA VAL A 126 -20.59 -25.47 32.52
C VAL A 126 -20.39 -24.04 31.99
N LEU A 127 -19.16 -23.63 31.77
CA LEU A 127 -18.86 -22.31 31.21
C LEU A 127 -19.05 -22.31 29.69
N ALA A 128 -19.78 -21.32 29.17
CA ALA A 128 -19.81 -20.97 27.76
C ALA A 128 -19.58 -19.47 27.59
N SER A 129 -19.20 -19.03 26.39
CA SER A 129 -19.24 -17.60 26.07
C SER A 129 -20.69 -17.17 25.79
N GLU A 130 -20.98 -15.87 25.97
CA GLU A 130 -22.31 -15.32 25.66
C GLU A 130 -22.68 -15.53 24.18
N ALA A 131 -21.69 -15.47 23.28
CA ALA A 131 -21.91 -15.75 21.86
C ALA A 131 -22.15 -17.22 21.57
N GLN A 132 -21.45 -18.15 22.23
CA GLN A 132 -21.74 -19.58 22.10
C GLN A 132 -23.18 -19.88 22.50
N VAL A 133 -23.69 -19.24 23.57
CA VAL A 133 -25.09 -19.36 23.98
C VAL A 133 -26.03 -18.86 22.88
N GLU A 134 -25.81 -17.67 22.33
CA GLU A 134 -26.67 -17.12 21.27
C GLU A 134 -26.60 -17.94 19.97
N ASP A 135 -25.40 -18.36 19.55
CA ASP A 135 -25.18 -19.18 18.35
C ASP A 135 -25.97 -20.50 18.42
N ILE A 136 -25.97 -21.12 19.61
CA ILE A 136 -26.75 -22.32 19.86
C ILE A 136 -28.25 -22.03 19.79
N LEU A 137 -28.71 -20.93 20.39
CA LEU A 137 -30.12 -20.52 20.35
C LEU A 137 -30.61 -20.27 18.92
N GLU A 138 -29.90 -19.47 18.14
CA GLU A 138 -30.25 -19.19 16.75
C GLU A 138 -30.30 -20.48 15.92
N HIS A 139 -29.36 -21.41 16.15
CA HIS A 139 -29.39 -22.70 15.48
C HIS A 139 -30.62 -23.52 15.87
N LEU A 140 -31.00 -23.55 17.15
CA LEU A 140 -32.18 -24.26 17.65
C LEU A 140 -33.47 -23.62 17.13
N GLU A 141 -33.57 -22.29 17.05
CA GLU A 141 -34.71 -21.58 16.47
C GLU A 141 -34.91 -21.96 15.00
N ARG A 142 -33.82 -21.99 14.22
CA ARG A 142 -33.86 -22.36 12.79
C ARG A 142 -34.19 -23.83 12.57
N THR A 143 -33.67 -24.72 13.40
CA THR A 143 -33.81 -26.18 13.21
C THR A 143 -35.03 -26.77 13.93
N GLY A 144 -35.58 -26.06 14.91
CA GLY A 144 -36.70 -26.45 15.76
C GLY A 144 -36.26 -27.26 16.99
N TYR A 145 -36.67 -26.79 18.16
CA TYR A 145 -36.43 -27.43 19.46
C TYR A 145 -37.01 -28.84 19.54
N GLY A 146 -36.26 -29.77 20.14
CA GLY A 146 -36.72 -31.14 20.46
C GLY A 146 -36.79 -32.11 19.28
N LYS A 147 -36.54 -31.66 18.03
CA LYS A 147 -36.66 -32.51 16.83
C LYS A 147 -35.54 -33.54 16.71
N LYS A 148 -34.29 -33.14 16.96
CA LYS A 148 -33.09 -33.99 16.89
C LYS A 148 -32.06 -33.54 17.92
N ASN A 149 -31.12 -34.41 18.26
CA ASN A 149 -29.96 -33.98 19.05
C ASN A 149 -29.16 -32.95 18.23
N LEU A 150 -28.69 -31.90 18.89
CA LEU A 150 -27.84 -30.88 18.27
C LEU A 150 -26.38 -31.22 18.54
N SER A 151 -25.62 -31.49 17.49
CA SER A 151 -24.16 -31.56 17.57
C SER A 151 -23.61 -30.14 17.56
N LEU A 152 -22.84 -29.76 18.59
CA LEU A 152 -22.30 -28.40 18.69
C LEU A 152 -21.32 -28.07 17.56
N SER A 153 -20.65 -29.07 16.98
CA SER A 153 -19.82 -28.90 15.79
C SER A 153 -20.59 -28.41 14.55
N SER A 154 -21.91 -28.54 14.53
CA SER A 154 -22.77 -28.08 13.44
C SER A 154 -23.35 -26.68 13.65
N VAL A 155 -23.08 -26.05 14.80
CA VAL A 155 -23.53 -24.70 15.12
C VAL A 155 -22.64 -23.70 14.37
N LYS A 156 -23.25 -22.88 13.50
CA LYS A 156 -22.55 -21.77 12.84
C LYS A 156 -22.27 -20.72 13.91
N ARG A 157 -21.01 -20.36 14.12
CA ARG A 157 -20.63 -19.40 15.14
C ARG A 157 -20.69 -17.97 14.59
N SER A 158 -21.37 -17.07 15.30
CA SER A 158 -21.52 -15.66 14.90
C SER A 158 -20.24 -14.85 15.18
N ILE A 159 -19.39 -15.30 16.10
CA ILE A 159 -18.09 -14.65 16.37
C ILE A 159 -16.96 -15.16 15.49
N SER A 160 -17.06 -16.36 14.90
CA SER A 160 -16.00 -16.85 13.99
C SER A 160 -16.19 -16.43 12.54
N SER A 161 -17.25 -15.68 12.20
CA SER A 161 -17.63 -15.44 10.80
C SER A 161 -17.67 -13.98 10.34
N ILE A 162 -17.28 -12.99 11.17
CA ILE A 162 -17.27 -11.58 10.75
C ILE A 162 -15.87 -10.92 10.63
N THR A 163 -14.74 -11.54 10.99
CA THR A 163 -13.54 -10.70 11.26
C THR A 163 -12.14 -11.20 10.85
N ILE A 164 -11.96 -12.42 10.34
CA ILE A 164 -10.62 -12.93 9.94
C ILE A 164 -10.48 -13.09 8.43
N GLU A 165 -11.50 -13.59 7.74
CA GLU A 165 -11.47 -13.70 6.26
C GLU A 165 -11.41 -12.32 5.59
N GLU A 166 -12.15 -11.32 6.11
CA GLU A 166 -12.14 -9.95 5.59
C GLU A 166 -10.77 -9.25 5.75
N MET A 167 -10.00 -9.57 6.79
CA MET A 167 -8.71 -8.92 7.10
C MET A 167 -7.49 -9.71 6.62
N SER A 168 -7.66 -10.64 5.66
CA SER A 168 -6.52 -11.24 4.99
C SER A 168 -5.69 -10.18 4.27
N PRO A 169 -4.35 -10.32 4.16
CA PRO A 169 -3.53 -9.34 3.47
C PRO A 169 -3.98 -9.10 2.03
N SER A 170 -4.42 -10.15 1.33
CA SER A 170 -5.02 -10.04 0.00
C SER A 170 -6.27 -9.16 -0.02
N ASN A 171 -7.21 -9.32 0.92
CA ASN A 171 -8.43 -8.48 0.97
C ASN A 171 -8.12 -7.03 1.36
N ILE A 172 -7.14 -6.83 2.25
CA ILE A 172 -6.65 -5.50 2.61
C ILE A 172 -6.04 -4.81 1.38
N LEU A 173 -5.22 -5.50 0.59
CA LEU A 173 -4.62 -4.94 -0.63
C LEU A 173 -5.65 -4.62 -1.72
N ARG A 174 -6.72 -5.42 -1.84
CA ARG A 174 -7.85 -5.17 -2.76
C ARG A 174 -8.66 -3.92 -2.44
N LEU A 175 -8.45 -3.28 -1.30
CA LEU A 175 -8.99 -1.92 -1.06
C LEU A 175 -8.48 -0.90 -2.09
N LEU A 176 -7.35 -1.19 -2.74
CA LEU A 176 -6.79 -0.39 -3.84
C LEU A 176 -7.30 -0.81 -5.23
N ASP A 177 -8.30 -1.69 -5.32
CA ASP A 177 -8.92 -2.04 -6.61
C ASP A 177 -9.88 -0.95 -7.11
N ASP A 178 -10.36 -0.09 -6.20
CA ASP A 178 -11.06 1.13 -6.59
C ASP A 178 -10.09 2.08 -7.33
N PRO A 179 -10.36 2.43 -8.60
CA PRO A 179 -9.49 3.30 -9.40
C PRO A 179 -9.26 4.70 -8.80
N GLU A 180 -10.14 5.19 -7.94
CA GLU A 180 -9.96 6.48 -7.27
C GLU A 180 -9.04 6.40 -6.04
N SER A 181 -8.72 5.19 -5.56
CA SER A 181 -7.87 4.94 -4.40
C SER A 181 -6.40 4.85 -4.78
N THR A 182 -5.58 5.74 -4.21
CA THR A 182 -4.16 5.87 -4.56
C THR A 182 -3.23 5.16 -3.58
N ASP A 183 -3.55 5.28 -2.28
CA ASP A 183 -2.68 4.83 -1.19
C ASP A 183 -3.52 4.17 -0.10
N LEU A 184 -3.01 3.07 0.46
CA LEU A 184 -3.57 2.34 1.58
C LEU A 184 -2.64 2.51 2.78
N HIS A 185 -3.22 2.75 3.94
CA HIS A 185 -2.49 2.98 5.19
C HIS A 185 -3.00 2.05 6.28
N LEU A 186 -2.06 1.33 6.91
CA LEU A 186 -2.31 0.41 8.01
C LEU A 186 -1.55 0.88 9.25
N SER A 187 -2.28 1.12 10.34
CA SER A 187 -1.71 1.47 11.64
C SER A 187 -2.46 0.74 12.74
N LEU A 188 -1.72 0.24 13.73
CA LEU A 188 -2.30 -0.46 14.88
C LEU A 188 -3.37 0.39 15.58
N GLY A 189 -4.44 -0.27 16.03
CA GLY A 189 -5.52 0.39 16.77
C GLY A 189 -6.50 1.20 15.91
N THR A 190 -6.33 1.22 14.58
CA THR A 190 -7.25 1.88 13.64
C THR A 190 -7.67 0.94 12.51
N ALA A 191 -8.85 1.17 11.91
CA ALA A 191 -9.23 0.48 10.67
C ALA A 191 -8.31 0.90 9.50
N PRO A 192 -8.09 0.04 8.49
CA PRO A 192 -7.40 0.41 7.26
C PRO A 192 -7.96 1.72 6.69
N ALA A 193 -7.09 2.57 6.15
CA ALA A 193 -7.51 3.79 5.47
C ALA A 193 -7.01 3.81 4.04
N VAL A 194 -7.80 4.39 3.15
CA VAL A 194 -7.39 4.67 1.78
C VAL A 194 -7.42 6.17 1.51
N ARG A 195 -6.52 6.64 0.65
CA ARG A 195 -6.59 7.96 0.05
C ARG A 195 -7.36 7.85 -1.25
N THR A 196 -8.53 8.49 -1.32
CA THR A 196 -9.39 8.50 -2.50
C THR A 196 -9.61 9.94 -2.95
N GLY A 197 -9.21 10.28 -4.17
CA GLY A 197 -9.31 11.65 -4.68
C GLY A 197 -8.57 12.69 -3.80
N GLY A 198 -7.45 12.31 -3.19
CA GLY A 198 -6.67 13.15 -2.27
C GLY A 198 -7.16 13.15 -0.81
N ILE A 199 -8.36 12.62 -0.53
CA ILE A 199 -8.97 12.63 0.80
C ILE A 199 -8.69 11.30 1.52
N PHE A 200 -8.25 11.37 2.77
CA PHE A 200 -7.99 10.20 3.60
C PHE A 200 -9.28 9.69 4.27
N LYS A 201 -9.66 8.43 4.00
CA LYS A 201 -10.92 7.83 4.50
C LYS A 201 -10.65 6.49 5.17
N ARG A 202 -11.22 6.27 6.35
CA ARG A 202 -11.20 4.98 7.04
C ARG A 202 -12.19 4.03 6.36
N CYS A 203 -11.74 2.82 6.07
CA CYS A 203 -12.54 1.78 5.45
C CYS A 203 -13.53 1.20 6.48
N ARG A 204 -14.65 0.67 5.99
CA ARG A 204 -15.59 -0.10 6.80
C ARG A 204 -15.07 -1.52 7.01
N MET A 205 -13.93 -1.61 7.70
CA MET A 205 -13.25 -2.86 8.02
C MET A 205 -12.91 -2.91 9.52
N PRO A 206 -12.65 -4.11 10.06
CA PRO A 206 -12.13 -4.24 11.42
C PRO A 206 -10.86 -3.43 11.68
N ILE A 207 -10.59 -3.17 12.97
CA ILE A 207 -9.37 -2.50 13.41
C ILE A 207 -8.15 -3.39 13.14
N VAL A 208 -7.06 -2.80 12.67
CA VAL A 208 -5.77 -3.48 12.52
C VAL A 208 -5.19 -3.79 13.91
N THR A 209 -5.16 -5.08 14.26
CA THR A 209 -4.59 -5.58 15.51
C THR A 209 -3.13 -6.02 15.30
N PRO A 210 -2.34 -6.24 16.37
CA PRO A 210 -0.98 -6.76 16.23
C PRO A 210 -0.91 -8.10 15.50
N GLY A 211 -1.91 -8.97 15.66
CA GLY A 211 -2.00 -10.25 14.94
C GLY A 211 -2.18 -10.05 13.44
N ILE A 212 -3.13 -9.20 13.05
CA ILE A 212 -3.38 -8.86 11.63
C ILE A 212 -2.15 -8.21 11.01
N MET A 213 -1.51 -7.27 11.72
CA MET A 213 -0.27 -6.66 11.26
C MET A 213 0.82 -7.72 11.07
N LYS A 214 1.03 -8.61 12.04
CA LYS A 214 2.01 -9.69 11.94
C LYS A 214 1.75 -10.61 10.75
N ASP A 215 0.50 -10.97 10.49
CA ASP A 215 0.11 -11.80 9.34
C ASP A 215 0.35 -11.07 8.02
N PHE A 216 0.04 -9.77 7.95
CA PHE A 216 0.35 -8.92 6.80
C PHE A 216 1.85 -8.87 6.52
N LEU A 217 2.67 -8.55 7.52
CA LEU A 217 4.13 -8.50 7.41
C LEU A 217 4.71 -9.85 6.97
N ARG A 218 4.18 -10.96 7.51
CA ARG A 218 4.62 -12.31 7.16
C ARG A 218 4.35 -12.64 5.69
N GLU A 219 3.24 -12.18 5.14
CA GLU A 219 2.85 -12.43 3.75
C GLU A 219 3.63 -11.58 2.74
N VAL A 220 3.90 -10.31 3.06
CA VAL A 220 4.48 -9.38 2.10
C VAL A 220 6.00 -9.26 2.15
N MET A 221 6.63 -9.51 3.31
CA MET A 221 8.08 -9.34 3.49
C MET A 221 8.83 -10.66 3.33
N ARG A 222 10.01 -10.62 2.68
CA ARG A 222 11.02 -11.68 2.71
C ARG A 222 12.02 -11.39 3.84
N GLU A 223 12.97 -12.30 4.05
CA GLU A 223 13.95 -12.20 5.13
C GLU A 223 14.84 -10.95 5.00
N GLU A 224 15.19 -10.56 3.78
CA GLU A 224 16.02 -9.39 3.50
C GLU A 224 15.32 -8.08 3.91
N GLU A 225 14.04 -7.90 3.55
CA GLU A 225 13.29 -6.70 3.93
C GLU A 225 13.01 -6.66 5.44
N ARG A 226 12.84 -7.83 6.08
CA ARG A 226 12.70 -7.91 7.56
C ARG A 226 13.96 -7.42 8.25
N ARG A 227 15.11 -7.90 7.80
CA ARG A 227 16.40 -7.50 8.33
C ARG A 227 16.64 -6.00 8.12
N GLU A 228 16.31 -5.48 6.94
CA GLU A 228 16.45 -4.05 6.65
C GLU A 228 15.53 -3.19 7.54
N LEU A 229 14.27 -3.59 7.72
CA LEU A 229 13.36 -2.92 8.65
C LEU A 229 13.89 -2.93 10.07
N GLU A 230 14.44 -4.05 10.55
CA GLU A 230 15.01 -4.16 11.89
C GLU A 230 16.26 -3.29 12.09
N GLU A 231 17.16 -3.26 11.10
CA GLU A 231 18.42 -2.51 11.13
C GLU A 231 18.21 -1.00 10.94
N LYS A 232 17.48 -0.60 9.89
CA LYS A 232 17.31 0.81 9.48
C LYS A 232 16.07 1.48 10.07
N LYS A 233 15.17 0.71 10.69
CA LYS A 233 13.87 1.14 11.23
C LYS A 233 12.83 1.57 10.18
N GLU A 234 13.17 1.42 8.91
CA GLU A 234 12.31 1.62 7.76
C GLU A 234 12.74 0.71 6.61
N VAL A 235 11.81 0.34 5.74
CA VAL A 235 12.08 -0.41 4.51
C VAL A 235 11.06 -0.07 3.43
N GLU A 236 11.49 -0.06 2.18
CA GLU A 236 10.63 0.08 1.01
C GLU A 236 10.95 -1.02 0.00
N PHE A 237 9.91 -1.64 -0.56
CA PHE A 237 10.07 -2.69 -1.56
C PHE A 237 8.82 -2.88 -2.42
N THR A 238 8.99 -3.55 -3.55
CA THR A 238 7.89 -3.96 -4.43
C THR A 238 7.41 -5.37 -4.13
N TYR A 239 6.11 -5.52 -3.89
CA TYR A 239 5.41 -6.78 -3.68
C TYR A 239 4.50 -7.10 -4.87
N LEU A 240 4.61 -8.32 -5.40
CA LEU A 240 3.75 -8.84 -6.46
C LEU A 240 2.90 -9.98 -5.89
N ARG A 241 1.59 -9.89 -6.08
CA ARG A 241 0.65 -10.96 -5.79
C ARG A 241 -0.11 -11.35 -7.05
N PRO A 242 0.14 -12.55 -7.62
CA PRO A 242 -0.59 -13.03 -8.79
C PRO A 242 -2.11 -12.97 -8.58
N GLY A 243 -2.83 -12.38 -9.55
CA GLY A 243 -4.28 -12.21 -9.50
C GLY A 243 -4.81 -11.14 -8.54
N VAL A 244 -3.92 -10.35 -7.93
CA VAL A 244 -4.29 -9.19 -7.08
C VAL A 244 -3.62 -7.92 -7.58
N GLY A 245 -2.31 -7.95 -7.85
CA GLY A 245 -1.59 -6.87 -8.50
C GLY A 245 -0.19 -6.64 -7.94
N ARG A 246 0.41 -5.53 -8.36
CA ARG A 246 1.71 -5.04 -7.88
C ARG A 246 1.55 -3.86 -6.93
N TYR A 247 2.35 -3.85 -5.89
CA TYR A 247 2.28 -2.86 -4.83
C TYR A 247 3.67 -2.42 -4.42
N ARG A 248 3.86 -1.11 -4.26
CA ARG A 248 5.01 -0.55 -3.54
C ARG A 248 4.62 -0.43 -2.08
N ILE A 249 5.37 -1.08 -1.21
CA ILE A 249 5.12 -1.12 0.22
C ILE A 249 6.25 -0.39 0.93
N ASN A 250 5.88 0.59 1.73
CA ASN A 250 6.76 1.32 2.63
C ASN A 250 6.35 1.00 4.07
N MET A 251 7.32 0.61 4.90
CA MET A 251 7.11 0.29 6.30
C MET A 251 8.10 1.02 7.18
N TYR A 252 7.64 1.48 8.34
CA TYR A 252 8.49 2.19 9.30
C TYR A 252 7.96 2.01 10.73
N TYR A 253 8.87 2.11 11.70
CA TYR A 253 8.48 2.10 13.11
C TYR A 253 7.98 3.47 13.59
N GLN A 254 6.97 3.46 14.45
CA GLN A 254 6.47 4.64 15.18
C GLN A 254 6.28 4.31 16.66
N LYS A 255 6.10 5.36 17.49
CA LYS A 255 5.65 5.26 18.90
C LYS A 255 6.36 4.17 19.71
N GLY A 256 7.69 4.10 19.64
CA GLY A 256 8.48 3.18 20.46
C GLY A 256 8.50 1.71 19.99
N GLY A 257 8.11 1.43 18.73
CA GLY A 257 8.32 0.10 18.12
C GLY A 257 7.12 -0.47 17.36
N GLU A 258 6.05 0.29 17.16
CA GLU A 258 4.90 -0.14 16.35
C GLU A 258 5.19 0.02 14.85
N VAL A 259 5.00 -1.04 14.06
CA VAL A 259 5.14 -0.96 12.59
C VAL A 259 3.91 -0.28 11.99
N THR A 260 4.15 0.67 11.09
CA THR A 260 3.14 1.28 10.21
C THR A 260 3.45 0.92 8.77
N VAL A 261 2.40 0.72 7.98
CA VAL A 261 2.51 0.35 6.56
C VAL A 261 1.78 1.37 5.70
N ALA A 262 2.46 1.85 4.66
CA ALA A 262 1.87 2.55 3.54
C ALA A 262 2.03 1.70 2.28
N VAL A 263 0.96 1.53 1.52
CA VAL A 263 0.92 0.71 0.31
C VAL A 263 0.39 1.55 -0.84
N LYS A 264 1.09 1.54 -1.96
CA LYS A 264 0.64 2.16 -3.21
C LYS A 264 0.49 1.08 -4.27
N LYS A 265 -0.65 1.04 -4.97
CA LYS A 265 -0.83 0.12 -6.12
C LYS A 265 -0.02 0.65 -7.29
N LEU A 266 0.79 -0.23 -7.89
CA LEU A 266 1.58 0.08 -9.07
C LEU A 266 0.71 -0.18 -10.31
N VAL A 267 0.83 0.70 -11.30
CA VAL A 267 0.07 0.63 -12.54
C VAL A 267 0.70 -0.43 -13.45
N GLU A 268 -0.11 -1.32 -14.01
CA GLU A 268 0.36 -2.34 -14.95
C GLU A 268 0.34 -1.83 -16.40
N ASP A 269 -0.68 -1.05 -16.77
CA ASP A 269 -0.81 -0.53 -18.13
C ASP A 269 0.06 0.70 -18.37
N ILE A 270 1.00 0.58 -19.31
CA ILE A 270 1.83 1.69 -19.76
C ILE A 270 1.02 2.55 -20.75
N PRO A 271 0.84 3.86 -20.48
CA PRO A 271 0.12 4.73 -21.39
C PRO A 271 0.90 4.94 -22.69
N SER A 272 0.17 5.07 -23.81
CA SER A 272 0.78 5.41 -25.10
C SER A 272 1.29 6.86 -25.13
N LEU A 273 2.30 7.15 -25.95
CA LEU A 273 2.81 8.52 -26.15
C LEU A 273 1.69 9.49 -26.58
N ALA A 274 0.77 9.03 -27.43
CA ALA A 274 -0.36 9.83 -27.91
C ALA A 274 -1.34 10.14 -26.78
N SER A 275 -1.66 9.18 -25.91
CA SER A 275 -2.55 9.41 -24.76
C SER A 275 -1.94 10.34 -23.71
N LEU A 276 -0.61 10.39 -23.60
CA LEU A 276 0.08 11.35 -22.73
C LEU A 276 0.16 12.76 -23.34
N GLY A 277 -0.02 12.90 -24.66
CA GLY A 277 0.16 14.17 -25.35
C GLY A 277 1.62 14.59 -25.50
N LEU A 278 2.53 13.62 -25.61
CA LEU A 278 3.96 13.89 -25.83
C LEU A 278 4.20 14.41 -27.25
N PRO A 279 5.12 15.38 -27.44
CA PRO A 279 5.34 15.99 -28.74
C PRO A 279 6.07 15.05 -29.73
N ASP A 280 5.73 15.18 -31.01
CA ASP A 280 6.41 14.44 -32.08
C ASP A 280 7.90 14.76 -32.17
N SER A 281 8.31 15.99 -31.83
CA SER A 281 9.72 16.40 -31.80
C SER A 281 10.55 15.59 -30.80
N LEU A 282 9.98 15.23 -29.66
CA LEU A 282 10.60 14.33 -28.67
C LEU A 282 10.61 12.88 -29.19
N THR A 283 9.47 12.42 -29.70
CA THR A 283 9.30 11.05 -30.21
C THR A 283 10.26 10.75 -31.37
N ALA A 284 10.55 11.74 -32.21
CA ALA A 284 11.49 11.64 -33.32
C ALA A 284 12.95 11.39 -32.87
N GLN A 285 13.29 11.64 -31.59
CA GLN A 285 14.62 11.36 -31.06
C GLN A 285 14.82 9.88 -30.70
N LEU A 286 13.75 9.10 -30.51
CA LEU A 286 13.82 7.71 -30.06
C LEU A 286 14.45 6.75 -31.08
N GLY A 287 14.59 7.17 -32.34
CA GLY A 287 15.32 6.44 -33.39
C GLY A 287 16.82 6.72 -33.42
N LYS A 288 17.29 7.76 -32.71
CA LYS A 288 18.68 8.24 -32.77
C LYS A 288 19.56 7.61 -31.69
N LYS A 289 20.85 7.93 -31.73
CA LYS A 289 21.84 7.60 -30.69
C LYS A 289 22.28 8.90 -30.02
N GLY A 290 22.56 8.86 -28.72
CA GLY A 290 22.81 10.06 -27.91
C GLY A 290 21.98 10.05 -26.62
N LEU A 291 21.91 11.20 -25.96
CA LEU A 291 21.36 11.38 -24.62
C LEU A 291 20.03 12.14 -24.66
N LEU A 292 18.97 11.51 -24.17
CA LEU A 292 17.68 12.13 -23.90
C LEU A 292 17.51 12.34 -22.39
N VAL A 293 17.26 13.59 -21.99
CA VAL A 293 17.08 13.97 -20.60
C VAL A 293 15.60 14.17 -20.32
N VAL A 294 15.05 13.47 -19.32
CA VAL A 294 13.67 13.61 -18.86
C VAL A 294 13.66 14.11 -17.42
N SER A 295 13.11 15.29 -17.17
CA SER A 295 13.06 15.90 -15.84
C SER A 295 11.65 16.23 -15.40
N SER A 296 11.42 16.17 -14.09
CA SER A 296 10.21 16.71 -13.46
C SER A 296 10.45 16.96 -11.99
N ALA A 297 9.57 17.72 -11.31
CA ALA A 297 9.51 17.65 -9.85
C ALA A 297 8.98 16.27 -9.41
N ARG A 298 9.19 15.91 -8.13
CA ARG A 298 8.72 14.63 -7.57
C ARG A 298 7.20 14.50 -7.75
N GLY A 299 6.74 13.33 -8.20
CA GLY A 299 5.32 13.04 -8.37
C GLY A 299 4.66 13.65 -9.61
N GLN A 300 5.45 14.23 -10.52
CA GLN A 300 4.95 14.84 -11.77
C GLN A 300 5.00 13.90 -12.98
N GLY A 301 5.03 12.58 -12.77
CA GLY A 301 4.85 11.57 -13.82
C GLY A 301 6.07 11.22 -14.66
N LYS A 302 7.29 11.54 -14.20
CA LYS A 302 8.56 11.19 -14.88
C LYS A 302 8.63 9.72 -15.28
N ASP A 303 8.43 8.82 -14.32
CA ASP A 303 8.55 7.37 -14.55
C ASP A 303 7.50 6.87 -15.55
N THR A 304 6.32 7.49 -15.56
CA THR A 304 5.26 7.21 -16.53
C THR A 304 5.65 7.63 -17.95
N THR A 305 6.27 8.80 -18.09
CA THR A 305 6.80 9.27 -19.38
C THR A 305 7.94 8.37 -19.86
N ILE A 306 8.91 8.05 -18.99
CA ILE A 306 10.03 7.16 -19.33
C ILE A 306 9.51 5.78 -19.76
N ALA A 307 8.58 5.20 -19.01
CA ALA A 307 7.95 3.94 -19.39
C ALA A 307 7.28 4.03 -20.76
N ALA A 308 6.52 5.10 -21.05
CA ALA A 308 5.90 5.27 -22.36
C ALA A 308 6.94 5.39 -23.50
N LEU A 309 8.07 6.07 -23.28
CA LEU A 309 9.17 6.17 -24.25
C LEU A 309 9.82 4.80 -24.49
N VAL A 310 10.09 4.04 -23.43
CA VAL A 310 10.64 2.68 -23.51
C VAL A 310 9.68 1.75 -24.23
N ASP A 311 8.39 1.81 -23.91
CA ASP A 311 7.36 0.98 -24.55
C ASP A 311 7.23 1.28 -26.05
N ARG A 312 7.35 2.55 -26.44
CA ARG A 312 7.43 2.94 -27.85
C ARG A 312 8.60 2.28 -28.55
N ILE A 313 9.81 2.39 -27.99
CA ILE A 313 11.03 1.77 -28.53
C ILE A 313 10.83 0.26 -28.64
N ASN A 314 10.33 -0.37 -27.57
CA ASN A 314 10.10 -1.81 -27.49
C ASN A 314 9.11 -2.31 -28.56
N SER A 315 8.16 -1.46 -28.95
CA SER A 315 7.16 -1.81 -29.96
C SER A 315 7.63 -1.53 -31.40
N THR A 316 8.56 -0.60 -31.62
CA THR A 316 8.94 -0.12 -32.96
C THR A 316 10.34 -0.51 -33.42
N ARG A 317 11.20 -0.99 -32.51
CA ARG A 317 12.58 -1.38 -32.79
C ARG A 317 12.81 -2.85 -32.41
N CYS A 318 13.85 -3.46 -32.98
CA CYS A 318 14.31 -4.79 -32.62
C CYS A 318 15.68 -4.67 -31.95
N CYS A 319 15.70 -4.33 -30.67
CA CYS A 319 16.92 -3.94 -29.98
C CYS A 319 17.01 -4.47 -28.55
N ASN A 320 18.18 -4.38 -27.93
CA ASN A 320 18.36 -4.73 -26.52
C ASN A 320 18.21 -3.49 -25.63
N ILE A 321 17.18 -3.46 -24.78
CA ILE A 321 16.90 -2.37 -23.85
C ILE A 321 17.29 -2.82 -22.44
N ILE A 322 18.11 -2.03 -21.75
CA ILE A 322 18.49 -2.24 -20.35
C ILE A 322 18.04 -1.04 -19.54
N THR A 323 17.29 -1.29 -18.46
CA THR A 323 16.84 -0.24 -17.55
C THR A 323 17.43 -0.43 -16.16
N PHE A 324 17.78 0.69 -15.52
CA PHE A 324 18.16 0.79 -14.11
C PHE A 324 17.16 1.69 -13.41
N GLU A 325 16.46 1.12 -12.44
CA GLU A 325 15.31 1.73 -11.77
C GLU A 325 15.36 1.55 -10.25
N ASP A 326 14.69 2.43 -9.50
CA ASP A 326 14.66 2.38 -8.03
C ASP A 326 13.34 2.97 -7.47
N PRO A 327 12.29 2.15 -7.26
CA PRO A 327 12.12 0.77 -7.70
C PRO A 327 11.59 0.67 -9.15
N ILE A 328 11.37 -0.56 -9.65
CA ILE A 328 10.69 -0.77 -10.94
C ILE A 328 9.19 -0.44 -10.81
N GLU A 329 8.77 0.71 -11.33
CA GLU A 329 7.37 1.17 -11.25
C GLU A 329 6.47 0.44 -12.29
N TYR A 330 6.89 0.38 -13.55
CA TYR A 330 6.15 -0.28 -14.65
C TYR A 330 6.87 -1.56 -15.11
N ILE A 331 6.12 -2.61 -15.46
CA ILE A 331 6.70 -3.81 -16.09
C ILE A 331 6.62 -3.68 -17.61
N HIS A 332 7.77 -3.81 -18.25
CA HIS A 332 7.88 -3.95 -19.69
C HIS A 332 7.98 -5.43 -20.06
N HIS A 333 6.95 -5.95 -20.71
CA HIS A 333 7.03 -7.25 -21.36
C HIS A 333 7.83 -7.15 -22.67
N HIS A 334 8.53 -8.22 -23.04
CA HIS A 334 9.18 -8.32 -24.34
C HIS A 334 8.16 -8.14 -25.48
N LYS A 335 8.52 -7.33 -26.48
CA LYS A 335 7.74 -7.15 -27.72
C LYS A 335 8.65 -7.40 -28.92
N SER A 336 8.93 -6.37 -29.72
CA SER A 336 9.91 -6.42 -30.81
C SER A 336 11.33 -6.34 -30.26
N SER A 337 11.52 -5.73 -29.10
CA SER A 337 12.79 -5.65 -28.37
C SER A 337 12.82 -6.55 -27.14
N ASN A 338 14.04 -6.85 -26.69
CA ASN A 338 14.29 -7.39 -25.37
C ASN A 338 14.32 -6.23 -24.37
N VAL A 339 13.67 -6.37 -23.20
CA VAL A 339 13.68 -5.37 -22.14
C VAL A 339 14.12 -6.05 -20.85
N ASN A 340 15.30 -5.66 -20.36
CA ASN A 340 15.92 -6.21 -19.17
C ASN A 340 15.91 -5.13 -18.09
N GLN A 341 14.91 -5.17 -17.22
CA GLN A 341 14.76 -4.21 -16.13
C GLN A 341 15.55 -4.68 -14.91
N ARG A 342 16.30 -3.76 -14.29
CA ARG A 342 17.12 -4.05 -13.11
C ARG A 342 16.82 -3.03 -12.02
N GLU A 343 16.31 -3.51 -10.89
CA GLU A 343 16.09 -2.71 -9.68
C GLU A 343 17.42 -2.53 -8.93
N LEU A 344 17.82 -1.27 -8.73
CA LEU A 344 19.08 -0.92 -8.07
C LEU A 344 19.07 -1.42 -6.62
N GLY A 345 20.16 -2.09 -6.24
CA GLY A 345 20.33 -2.69 -4.91
C GLY A 345 19.67 -4.07 -4.73
N LYS A 346 18.78 -4.48 -5.64
CA LYS A 346 18.09 -5.77 -5.60
C LYS A 346 18.53 -6.72 -6.71
N ASP A 347 18.50 -6.27 -7.96
CA ASP A 347 18.98 -7.02 -9.14
C ASP A 347 20.42 -6.66 -9.51
N THR A 348 21.02 -5.74 -8.74
CA THR A 348 22.36 -5.23 -8.93
C THR A 348 23.18 -5.38 -7.65
N GLY A 349 24.51 -5.33 -7.79
CA GLY A 349 25.39 -5.17 -6.63
C GLY A 349 25.10 -3.88 -5.86
N ARG A 350 25.86 -3.64 -4.79
CA ARG A 350 25.81 -2.37 -4.04
C ARG A 350 26.80 -1.33 -4.59
N ASP A 351 27.80 -1.78 -5.34
CA ASP A 351 28.79 -0.91 -5.98
C ASP A 351 28.27 -0.45 -7.35
N PHE A 352 27.77 0.79 -7.39
CA PHE A 352 27.30 1.40 -8.63
C PHE A 352 28.42 1.51 -9.68
N SER A 353 29.66 1.75 -9.26
CA SER A 353 30.80 1.84 -10.18
C SER A 353 30.93 0.57 -11.00
N GLU A 354 30.96 -0.56 -10.31
CA GLU A 354 31.11 -1.87 -10.94
C GLU A 354 29.89 -2.24 -11.79
N ILE A 355 28.68 -1.89 -11.36
CA ILE A 355 27.45 -2.15 -12.12
C ILE A 355 27.53 -1.52 -13.50
N PHE A 356 27.87 -0.24 -13.55
CA PHE A 356 27.85 0.56 -14.77
C PHE A 356 29.06 0.30 -15.67
N ASP A 357 30.23 -0.01 -15.11
CA ASP A 357 31.39 -0.46 -15.90
C ASP A 357 31.05 -1.68 -16.76
N ARG A 358 30.27 -2.61 -16.17
CA ARG A 358 29.85 -3.85 -16.83
C ARG A 358 28.69 -3.67 -17.82
N VAL A 359 27.95 -2.56 -17.77
CA VAL A 359 26.79 -2.34 -18.67
C VAL A 359 27.19 -2.40 -20.14
N ASN A 360 28.38 -1.93 -20.49
CA ASN A 360 28.87 -2.00 -21.87
C ASN A 360 29.01 -3.45 -22.36
N ASN A 361 29.25 -4.42 -21.47
CA ASN A 361 29.36 -5.83 -21.82
C ASN A 361 27.99 -6.51 -21.95
N HIS A 362 26.91 -5.81 -21.61
CA HIS A 362 25.55 -6.33 -21.76
C HIS A 362 24.96 -6.03 -23.15
N ASP A 363 25.75 -5.43 -24.06
CA ASP A 363 25.37 -5.09 -25.42
C ASP A 363 24.04 -4.30 -25.54
N PRO A 364 23.87 -3.16 -24.82
CA PRO A 364 22.65 -2.37 -24.90
C PRO A 364 22.60 -1.51 -26.17
N ASP A 365 21.48 -1.56 -26.87
CA ASP A 365 21.13 -0.55 -27.89
C ASP A 365 20.52 0.70 -27.28
N VAL A 366 19.81 0.49 -26.17
CA VAL A 366 19.12 1.50 -25.38
C VAL A 366 19.43 1.28 -23.90
N LEU A 367 19.93 2.32 -23.24
CA LEU A 367 20.20 2.34 -21.81
C LEU A 367 19.29 3.35 -21.13
N VAL A 368 18.59 2.93 -20.08
CA VAL A 368 17.70 3.80 -19.31
C VAL A 368 18.18 3.85 -17.87
N ILE A 369 18.35 5.05 -17.33
CA ILE A 369 18.61 5.27 -15.90
C ILE A 369 17.50 6.19 -15.40
N SER A 370 16.50 5.63 -14.72
CA SER A 370 15.26 6.38 -14.42
C SER A 370 15.44 7.47 -13.35
N ASP A 371 16.45 7.33 -12.50
CA ASP A 371 16.78 8.32 -11.47
C ASP A 371 18.29 8.44 -11.27
N ILE A 372 18.87 9.52 -11.80
CA ILE A 372 20.27 9.89 -11.58
C ILE A 372 20.42 10.44 -10.17
N LYS A 373 21.33 9.84 -9.38
CA LYS A 373 21.60 10.23 -7.99
C LYS A 373 22.98 10.86 -7.76
N ASP A 374 23.94 10.56 -8.62
CA ASP A 374 25.32 10.98 -8.46
C ASP A 374 26.01 11.29 -9.80
N ALA A 375 27.20 11.90 -9.72
CA ALA A 375 28.03 12.27 -10.86
C ALA A 375 28.43 11.06 -11.72
N PHE A 376 28.71 9.93 -11.09
CA PHE A 376 29.21 8.75 -11.79
C PHE A 376 28.15 8.15 -12.72
N MET A 377 26.88 8.14 -12.30
CA MET A 377 25.76 7.76 -13.17
C MET A 377 25.64 8.67 -14.40
N VAL A 378 25.86 9.98 -14.21
CA VAL A 378 25.82 10.96 -15.32
C VAL A 378 26.96 10.71 -16.29
N GLU A 379 28.18 10.54 -15.78
CA GLU A 379 29.37 10.28 -16.60
C GLU A 379 29.23 8.99 -17.39
N THR A 380 28.73 7.92 -16.75
CA THR A 380 28.42 6.65 -17.43
C THR A 380 27.41 6.87 -18.56
N ALA A 381 26.32 7.59 -18.32
CA ALA A 381 25.30 7.86 -19.32
C ALA A 381 25.89 8.62 -20.53
N ILE A 382 26.77 9.59 -20.29
CA ILE A 382 27.45 10.36 -21.34
C ILE A 382 28.38 9.45 -22.16
N LEU A 383 29.19 8.62 -21.50
CA LEU A 383 30.11 7.69 -22.16
C LEU A 383 29.36 6.63 -22.98
N ALA A 384 28.25 6.10 -22.46
CA ALA A 384 27.38 5.19 -23.19
C ALA A 384 26.79 5.87 -24.44
N ALA A 385 26.31 7.11 -24.33
CA ALA A 385 25.80 7.87 -25.45
C ALA A 385 26.85 8.09 -26.56
N GLN A 386 28.13 8.26 -26.20
CA GLN A 386 29.23 8.36 -27.17
C GLN A 386 29.51 7.03 -27.91
N LYS A 387 29.12 5.89 -27.33
CA LYS A 387 29.27 4.56 -27.95
C LYS A 387 28.10 4.17 -28.85
N SER A 388 27.40 5.15 -29.43
CA SER A 388 26.25 4.91 -30.31
C SER A 388 25.11 4.14 -29.62
N ILE A 389 24.87 4.42 -28.33
CA ILE A 389 23.72 3.92 -27.55
C ILE A 389 22.70 5.05 -27.44
N LEU A 390 21.40 4.73 -27.49
CA LEU A 390 20.37 5.69 -27.07
C LEU A 390 20.28 5.64 -25.55
N VAL A 391 20.59 6.74 -24.88
CA VAL A 391 20.56 6.82 -23.43
C VAL A 391 19.41 7.71 -23.00
N ILE A 392 18.53 7.22 -22.14
CA ILE A 392 17.46 7.99 -21.51
C ILE A 392 17.78 8.11 -20.03
N ILE A 393 17.92 9.34 -19.54
CA ILE A 393 18.13 9.59 -18.11
C ILE A 393 16.96 10.36 -17.52
N GLY A 394 16.56 9.98 -16.30
CA GLY A 394 15.59 10.68 -15.50
C GLY A 394 16.26 11.42 -14.32
N LEU A 395 15.84 12.65 -14.05
CA LEU A 395 16.29 13.42 -12.89
C LEU A 395 15.20 14.36 -12.36
N ASN A 396 15.39 14.87 -11.15
CA ASN A 396 14.45 15.82 -10.54
C ASN A 396 14.88 17.26 -10.79
N ALA A 397 14.22 17.95 -11.73
CA ALA A 397 14.43 19.36 -11.99
C ALA A 397 13.11 20.03 -12.41
N VAL A 398 13.02 21.34 -12.18
CA VAL A 398 11.78 22.12 -12.36
C VAL A 398 11.57 22.61 -13.79
N ASP A 399 12.65 22.74 -14.56
CA ASP A 399 12.69 23.14 -15.96
C ASP A 399 13.89 22.47 -16.69
N VAL A 400 13.92 22.51 -18.02
CA VAL A 400 14.99 21.89 -18.85
C VAL A 400 16.34 22.55 -18.64
N PHE A 401 16.38 23.84 -18.31
CA PHE A 401 17.63 24.57 -18.10
C PHE A 401 18.30 24.15 -16.79
N SER A 402 17.52 24.10 -15.72
CA SER A 402 17.93 23.63 -14.40
C SER A 402 18.40 22.17 -14.47
N ALA A 403 17.73 21.34 -15.28
CA ALA A 403 18.15 19.96 -15.50
C ALA A 403 19.55 19.89 -16.14
N ILE A 404 19.80 20.69 -17.18
CA ILE A 404 21.09 20.75 -17.87
C ILE A 404 22.17 21.31 -16.95
N GLU A 405 21.89 22.39 -16.22
CA GLU A 405 22.81 23.01 -15.26
C GLU A 405 23.18 22.04 -14.13
N GLN A 406 22.19 21.33 -13.59
CA GLN A 406 22.42 20.30 -12.57
C GLN A 406 23.35 19.20 -13.10
N LEU A 407 23.10 18.68 -14.30
CA LEU A 407 23.97 17.66 -14.91
C LEU A 407 25.40 18.17 -15.07
N ILE A 408 25.57 19.37 -15.64
CA ILE A 408 26.90 19.96 -15.85
C ILE A 408 27.63 20.20 -14.54
N SER A 409 26.94 20.64 -13.49
CA SER A 409 27.53 20.90 -12.18
C SER A 409 28.10 19.65 -11.50
N THR A 410 27.67 18.46 -11.94
CA THR A 410 28.16 17.18 -11.43
C THR A 410 29.34 16.60 -12.22
N LEU A 411 29.67 17.17 -13.38
CA LEU A 411 30.73 16.64 -14.23
C LEU A 411 32.11 16.97 -13.67
N SER A 412 33.03 16.02 -13.79
CA SER A 412 34.40 16.14 -13.26
C SER A 412 35.26 17.20 -13.94
N ASP A 413 35.09 17.40 -15.26
CA ASP A 413 35.92 18.30 -16.05
C ASP A 413 35.24 18.85 -17.33
N ASP A 414 35.94 19.78 -18.00
CA ASP A 414 35.50 20.37 -19.27
C ASP A 414 35.41 19.35 -20.41
N TYR A 415 36.14 18.24 -20.33
CA TYR A 415 36.09 17.18 -21.33
C TYR A 415 34.75 16.45 -21.25
N MET A 416 34.31 16.04 -20.06
CA MET A 416 33.01 15.43 -19.83
C MET A 416 31.86 16.37 -20.21
N LYS A 417 32.00 17.66 -19.94
CA LYS A 417 31.03 18.67 -20.38
C LYS A 417 30.96 18.79 -21.91
N ALA A 418 32.10 18.74 -22.60
CA ALA A 418 32.13 18.73 -24.06
C ALA A 418 31.47 17.46 -24.64
N LEU A 419 31.67 16.30 -24.00
CA LEU A 419 31.00 15.05 -24.37
C LEU A 419 29.49 15.13 -24.12
N PHE A 420 29.07 15.62 -22.96
CA PHE A 420 27.65 15.83 -22.63
C PHE A 420 26.96 16.72 -23.67
N SER A 421 27.56 17.88 -23.98
CA SER A 421 27.08 18.82 -24.99
C SER A 421 26.84 18.13 -26.33
N ARG A 422 27.80 17.34 -26.82
CA ARG A 422 27.71 16.62 -28.10
C ARG A 422 26.71 15.48 -28.08
N SER A 423 26.56 14.80 -26.94
CA SER A 423 25.64 13.68 -26.77
C SER A 423 24.18 14.11 -26.71
N LEU A 424 23.87 15.33 -26.27
CA LEU A 424 22.49 15.77 -26.03
C LEU A 424 21.64 15.73 -27.31
N LEU A 425 20.58 14.92 -27.28
CA LEU A 425 19.53 14.85 -28.30
C LEU A 425 18.38 15.80 -27.98
N ALA A 426 17.90 15.76 -26.74
CA ALA A 426 16.90 16.67 -26.22
C ALA A 426 16.88 16.65 -24.68
N ALA A 427 16.38 17.73 -24.10
CA ALA A 427 15.93 17.79 -22.72
C ALA A 427 14.42 18.04 -22.70
N PHE A 428 13.71 17.33 -21.85
CA PHE A 428 12.26 17.40 -21.70
C PHE A 428 11.94 17.58 -20.22
N ALA A 429 11.17 18.60 -19.88
CA ALA A 429 10.68 18.79 -18.52
C ALA A 429 9.15 18.78 -18.50
N GLN A 430 8.57 18.25 -17.43
CA GLN A 430 7.11 18.09 -17.32
C GLN A 430 6.53 18.49 -15.97
N ARG A 431 5.24 18.80 -16.01
CA ARG A 431 4.35 19.05 -14.87
C ARG A 431 2.97 18.45 -15.15
N LEU A 432 2.28 18.03 -14.10
CA LEU A 432 0.89 17.58 -14.18
C LEU A 432 -0.02 18.59 -13.50
N ILE A 433 -1.02 19.09 -14.24
CA ILE A 433 -2.04 20.00 -13.72
C ILE A 433 -3.37 19.27 -13.66
N TRP A 434 -4.11 19.39 -12.56
CA TRP A 434 -5.45 18.82 -12.45
C TRP A 434 -6.45 19.59 -13.31
N SER A 435 -7.11 18.90 -14.25
CA SER A 435 -8.23 19.45 -15.00
C SER A 435 -9.55 19.13 -14.29
N LYS A 436 -10.25 20.18 -13.84
CA LYS A 436 -11.59 20.06 -13.27
C LYS A 436 -12.61 19.55 -14.30
N SER A 437 -12.43 19.89 -15.58
CA SER A 437 -13.31 19.50 -16.69
C SER A 437 -13.22 18.00 -16.98
N SER A 438 -12.00 17.49 -17.20
CA SER A 438 -11.78 16.08 -17.54
C SER A 438 -11.67 15.17 -16.32
N LYS A 439 -11.58 15.73 -15.11
CA LYS A 439 -11.26 15.03 -13.85
C LYS A 439 -10.00 14.17 -13.97
N LYS A 440 -9.00 14.67 -14.68
CA LYS A 440 -7.72 14.00 -14.92
C LYS A 440 -6.55 14.98 -14.79
N ARG A 441 -5.36 14.44 -14.54
CA ARG A 441 -4.12 15.19 -14.62
C ARG A 441 -3.70 15.33 -16.09
N MET A 442 -3.46 16.57 -16.51
CA MET A 442 -3.00 16.91 -17.86
C MET A 442 -1.49 17.16 -17.83
N LEU A 443 -0.79 16.61 -18.82
CA LEU A 443 0.65 16.83 -19.00
C LEU A 443 0.90 18.20 -19.63
N ILE A 444 1.59 19.06 -18.90
CA ILE A 444 2.21 20.28 -19.43
C ILE A 444 3.71 20.03 -19.47
N TRP A 445 4.34 20.46 -20.55
CA TRP A 445 5.73 20.15 -20.80
C TRP A 445 6.45 21.28 -21.52
N GLU A 446 7.77 21.25 -21.42
CA GLU A 446 8.67 22.01 -22.27
C GLU A 446 9.73 21.07 -22.84
N HIS A 447 10.32 21.43 -23.97
CA HIS A 447 11.45 20.67 -24.49
C HIS A 447 12.47 21.57 -25.17
N LEU A 448 13.72 21.14 -25.13
CA LEU A 448 14.85 21.75 -25.80
C LEU A 448 15.56 20.69 -26.64
N LEU A 449 15.62 20.88 -27.95
CA LEU A 449 16.35 20.01 -28.86
C LEU A 449 17.85 20.31 -28.80
N GLY A 450 18.68 19.27 -28.79
CA GLY A 450 20.14 19.36 -28.82
C GLY A 450 20.68 19.66 -30.22
N THR A 451 20.28 20.79 -30.81
CA THR A 451 20.82 21.22 -32.11
C THR A 451 22.28 21.68 -31.97
N PRO A 452 23.09 21.73 -33.05
CA PRO A 452 24.48 22.20 -32.98
C PRO A 452 24.63 23.57 -32.31
N ARG A 453 23.61 24.44 -32.43
CA ARG A 453 23.55 25.74 -31.77
C ARG A 453 23.36 25.59 -30.26
N VAL A 454 22.39 24.80 -29.81
CA VAL A 454 22.15 24.52 -28.39
C VAL A 454 23.36 23.84 -27.74
N GLN A 455 23.92 22.82 -28.41
CA GLN A 455 25.13 22.15 -27.96
C GLN A 455 26.29 23.13 -27.79
N LYS A 456 26.48 24.07 -28.74
CA LYS A 456 27.48 25.14 -28.59
C LYS A 456 27.22 26.03 -27.37
N PHE A 457 25.98 26.46 -27.14
CA PHE A 457 25.66 27.27 -25.95
C PHE A 457 25.95 26.54 -24.64
N ILE A 458 25.69 25.23 -24.57
CA ILE A 458 26.01 24.41 -23.40
C ILE A 458 27.52 24.35 -23.17
N ARG A 459 28.30 24.12 -24.24
CA ARG A 459 29.76 24.05 -24.16
C ARG A 459 30.38 25.39 -23.72
N ASP A 460 29.81 26.50 -24.16
CA ASP A 460 30.31 27.86 -23.89
C ASP A 460 29.78 28.46 -22.56
N ASP A 461 29.11 27.68 -21.69
CA ASP A 461 28.44 28.15 -20.44
C ASP A 461 27.40 29.26 -20.64
N LYS A 462 26.68 29.20 -21.76
CA LYS A 462 25.68 30.20 -22.15
C LYS A 462 24.26 29.66 -22.07
N ILE A 463 23.96 28.81 -21.10
CA ILE A 463 22.62 28.22 -20.90
C ILE A 463 21.57 29.30 -20.62
N TYR A 464 21.91 30.29 -19.77
CA TYR A 464 21.05 31.45 -19.52
C TYR A 464 20.67 32.22 -20.80
N TYR A 465 21.57 32.29 -21.79
CA TYR A 465 21.28 32.91 -23.07
C TYR A 465 20.19 32.16 -23.86
N ILE A 466 20.09 30.84 -23.70
CA ILE A 466 19.06 30.02 -24.35
C ILE A 466 17.68 30.44 -23.81
N LYS A 467 17.55 30.59 -22.50
CA LYS A 467 16.31 31.03 -21.84
C LYS A 467 15.90 32.44 -22.26
N GLY A 468 16.84 33.38 -22.29
CA GLY A 468 16.58 34.76 -22.76
C GLY A 468 16.25 34.88 -24.25
N GLN A 469 16.65 33.90 -25.06
CA GLN A 469 16.42 33.86 -26.50
C GLN A 469 15.30 32.89 -26.91
N ALA A 470 14.43 32.46 -25.98
CA ALA A 470 13.36 31.50 -26.24
C ALA A 470 12.56 31.80 -27.53
N THR A 471 12.21 33.08 -27.77
CA THR A 471 11.50 33.53 -28.97
C THR A 471 12.29 33.34 -30.28
N SER A 472 13.62 33.45 -30.24
CA SER A 472 14.50 33.29 -31.41
C SER A 472 14.94 31.85 -31.67
N LEU A 473 14.67 30.94 -30.72
CA LEU A 473 14.91 29.50 -30.80
C LEU A 473 13.66 28.74 -31.25
N LYS A 474 12.80 29.38 -32.04
CA LYS A 474 11.54 28.79 -32.51
C LYS A 474 11.80 27.46 -33.23
N GLY A 475 11.23 26.37 -32.71
CA GLY A 475 11.42 25.01 -33.23
C GLY A 475 12.55 24.21 -32.56
N GLU A 476 13.45 24.87 -31.82
CA GLU A 476 14.48 24.23 -31.00
C GLU A 476 14.06 24.16 -29.53
N TYR A 477 13.49 25.24 -29.01
CA TYR A 477 12.95 25.32 -27.65
C TYR A 477 11.43 25.54 -27.70
N PHE A 478 10.72 24.78 -26.87
CA PHE A 478 9.29 24.90 -26.69
C PHE A 478 8.99 25.16 -25.21
N PRO A 479 8.55 26.38 -24.83
CA PRO A 479 8.36 26.75 -23.43
C PRO A 479 7.15 26.08 -22.78
N MET A 480 7.22 25.92 -21.45
CA MET A 480 6.16 25.35 -20.63
C MET A 480 4.86 26.17 -20.76
N GLU A 481 4.97 27.49 -20.82
CA GLU A 481 3.85 28.43 -20.99
C GLU A 481 3.16 28.26 -22.35
N GLU A 482 3.89 27.90 -23.41
CA GLU A 482 3.27 27.62 -24.71
C GLU A 482 2.45 26.33 -24.65
N SER A 483 2.96 25.30 -23.96
CA SER A 483 2.24 24.01 -23.75
C SER A 483 0.95 24.23 -22.96
N LEU A 484 1.04 25.07 -21.93
CA LEU A 484 -0.11 25.48 -21.12
C LEU A 484 -1.12 26.27 -21.94
N ALA A 485 -0.69 27.29 -22.71
CA ALA A 485 -1.57 28.09 -23.56
C ALA A 485 -2.32 27.22 -24.58
N ARG A 486 -1.66 26.23 -25.18
CA ARG A 486 -2.29 25.25 -26.09
C ARG A 486 -3.35 24.43 -25.37
N SER A 487 -3.05 23.95 -24.16
CA SER A 487 -3.99 23.16 -23.36
C SER A 487 -5.25 23.95 -22.98
N ILE A 488 -5.11 25.25 -22.69
CA ILE A 488 -6.23 26.16 -22.40
C ILE A 488 -7.08 26.40 -23.65
N ARG A 489 -6.45 26.73 -24.78
CA ARG A 489 -7.17 26.98 -26.05
C ARG A 489 -7.94 25.76 -26.55
N ASN A 490 -7.39 24.57 -26.32
CA ASN A 490 -8.06 23.32 -26.67
C ASN A 490 -9.14 22.90 -25.66
N GLY A 491 -9.43 23.71 -24.64
CA GLY A 491 -10.43 23.43 -23.61
C GLY A 491 -10.06 22.30 -22.64
N LEU A 492 -8.79 21.86 -22.64
CA LEU A 492 -8.32 20.78 -21.76
C LEU A 492 -8.09 21.26 -20.32
N LEU A 493 -7.72 22.54 -20.16
CA LEU A 493 -7.57 23.22 -18.88
C LEU A 493 -8.38 24.52 -18.86
N THR A 494 -8.92 24.85 -17.68
CA THR A 494 -9.63 26.11 -17.45
C THR A 494 -8.72 27.14 -16.79
N GLY A 495 -9.04 28.43 -16.94
CA GLY A 495 -8.27 29.53 -16.33
C GLY A 495 -8.07 29.37 -14.81
N ASP A 496 -9.07 28.87 -14.10
CA ASP A 496 -8.99 28.64 -12.65
C ASP A 496 -7.90 27.64 -12.24
N ALA A 497 -7.58 26.67 -13.09
CA ALA A 497 -6.52 25.69 -12.80
C ALA A 497 -5.12 26.33 -12.78
N ILE A 498 -4.97 27.51 -13.40
CA ILE A 498 -3.71 28.26 -13.50
C ILE A 498 -3.45 29.05 -12.21
N LEU A 499 -4.51 29.57 -11.57
CA LEU A 499 -4.40 30.38 -10.35
C LEU A 499 -3.86 29.57 -9.15
N GLU A 500 -4.01 28.25 -9.20
CA GLU A 500 -3.54 27.33 -8.16
C GLU A 500 -2.05 26.94 -8.35
N GLU A 501 -1.39 27.39 -9.43
CA GLU A 501 -0.06 26.93 -9.84
C GLU A 501 0.99 28.07 -9.78
N PRO A 502 1.75 28.20 -8.67
CA PRO A 502 2.59 29.38 -8.39
C PRO A 502 3.84 29.50 -9.27
N TRP A 503 4.17 28.48 -10.04
CA TRP A 503 5.34 28.45 -10.93
C TRP A 503 5.08 29.10 -12.29
N ILE A 504 3.83 29.42 -12.61
CA ILE A 504 3.44 29.95 -13.91
C ILE A 504 3.79 31.43 -13.98
N ASN A 505 4.59 31.81 -14.98
CA ASN A 505 4.79 33.22 -15.30
C ASN A 505 3.58 33.76 -16.10
N GLN A 506 2.73 34.52 -15.41
CA GLN A 506 1.47 35.04 -15.98
C GLN A 506 1.70 35.99 -17.18
N ASP A 507 2.78 36.78 -17.17
CA ASP A 507 3.08 37.72 -18.25
C ASP A 507 3.51 36.97 -19.51
N VAL A 508 4.36 35.95 -19.35
CA VAL A 508 4.80 35.09 -20.46
C VAL A 508 3.63 34.26 -20.98
N LEU A 509 2.80 33.70 -20.10
CA LEU A 509 1.62 32.95 -20.50
C LEU A 509 0.64 33.82 -21.30
N ARG A 510 0.43 35.08 -20.91
CA ARG A 510 -0.45 36.00 -21.63
C ARG A 510 0.01 36.23 -23.07
N ILE A 511 1.31 36.43 -23.28
CA ILE A 511 1.91 36.56 -24.62
C ILE A 511 1.59 35.33 -25.48
N TYR A 512 1.66 34.13 -24.89
CA TYR A 512 1.28 32.93 -25.61
C TYR A 512 -0.23 32.83 -25.82
N LEU A 513 -1.09 33.17 -24.87
CA LEU A 513 -2.54 33.12 -25.06
C LEU A 513 -3.06 34.07 -26.15
N GLU A 514 -2.39 35.20 -26.37
CA GLU A 514 -2.74 36.20 -27.39
C GLU A 514 -2.31 35.81 -28.82
N ARG A 515 -1.34 34.89 -28.97
CA ARG A 515 -0.88 34.36 -30.27
C ARG A 515 -1.78 33.25 -30.77
#